data_AF-A0A4Y8ZU82-F1
#
_entry.id   AF-A0A4Y8ZU82-F1
#
_cell.length_a   1.000
_cell.length_b   1.000
_cell.length_c   1.000
_cell.angle_alpha   90.00
_cell.angle_beta   90.00
_cell.angle_gamma   90.00
#
_symmetry.space_group_name_H-M   'P 1'
#
loop_
_entity.id
_entity.type
_entity.pdbx_description
1 polymer ?
#
loop_
_entity_poly.entity_id
_entity_poly.type
_entity_poly.pdbx_seq_one_letter_code
_entity_poly.pdbx_strand_id
1 'polypeptide(L)' 'MNHQVFFAHRATFAEADDLIARFGAEAAGEAKLRASRSRDLGNVILFCHWREIERLIGTIGRESTDGPLQ' A
#
# COMPACT_ATOMS: atom_id res chain seq x y z
N MET A 1 -16.79 -9.26 18.48
CA MET A 1 -15.47 -9.05 17.83
C MET A 1 -15.73 -8.71 16.37
N ASN A 2 -15.81 -7.41 16.07
CA ASN A 2 -15.97 -6.96 14.68
C ASN A 2 -14.61 -7.05 14.01
N HIS A 3 -14.35 -8.20 13.37
CA HIS A 3 -13.28 -8.30 12.38
C HIS A 3 -13.72 -7.46 11.19
N GLN A 4 -13.43 -6.15 11.24
CA GLN A 4 -13.50 -5.30 10.07
C GLN A 4 -12.47 -5.85 9.08
N VAL A 5 -12.94 -6.73 8.21
CA VAL A 5 -12.32 -7.00 6.92
C VAL A 5 -12.28 -5.63 6.26
N PHE A 6 -11.10 -5.01 6.22
CA PHE A 6 -10.89 -3.66 5.70
C PHE A 6 -11.31 -3.64 4.23
N PHE A 7 -12.58 -3.36 3.96
CA PHE A 7 -13.04 -2.85 2.67
C PHE A 7 -12.63 -1.37 2.61
N ALA A 8 -11.31 -1.15 2.54
CA ALA A 8 -10.66 0.14 2.74
C ALA A 8 -10.29 0.83 1.42
N HIS A 9 -10.96 0.51 0.32
CA HIS A 9 -10.46 0.84 -1.01
C HIS A 9 -10.13 2.34 -1.20
N ARG A 10 -10.94 3.26 -0.64
CA ARG A 10 -10.67 4.71 -0.75
C ARG A 10 -9.59 5.21 0.22
N ALA A 11 -9.53 4.68 1.44
CA ALA A 11 -8.54 5.10 2.44
C ALA A 11 -7.15 4.53 2.12
N THR A 12 -7.09 3.24 1.76
CA THR A 12 -5.88 2.57 1.26
C THR A 12 -5.34 3.26 0.01
N PHE A 13 -6.21 3.71 -0.90
CA PHE A 13 -5.79 4.47 -2.08
C PHE A 13 -5.22 5.84 -1.72
N ALA A 14 -5.85 6.58 -0.80
CA ALA A 14 -5.32 7.86 -0.33
C ALA A 14 -3.97 7.72 0.37
N GLU A 15 -3.77 6.66 1.16
CA GLU A 15 -2.47 6.37 1.78
C GLU A 15 -1.41 5.95 0.76
N ALA A 16 -1.79 5.17 -0.26
CA ALA A 16 -0.90 4.84 -1.37
C ALA A 16 -0.49 6.09 -2.16
N ASP A 17 -1.43 6.99 -2.43
CA ASP A 17 -1.19 8.27 -3.11
C ASP A 17 -0.26 9.18 -2.29
N ASP A 18 -0.48 9.31 -0.97
CA ASP A 18 0.43 10.05 -0.08
C ASP A 18 1.85 9.46 -0.11
N LEU A 19 1.97 8.13 -0.07
CA LEU A 19 3.27 7.48 -0.17
C LEU A 19 3.95 7.74 -1.51
N ILE A 20 3.23 7.66 -2.62
CA ILE A 20 3.78 7.96 -3.96
C ILE A 20 4.22 9.43 -4.02
N ALA A 21 3.39 10.36 -3.55
CA ALA A 21 3.70 11.79 -3.54
C ALA A 21 4.97 12.10 -2.73
N ARG A 22 5.19 11.38 -1.62
CA ARG A 22 6.31 11.64 -0.70
C ARG A 22 7.59 10.90 -1.05
N PHE A 23 7.48 9.67 -1.55
CA PHE A 23 8.62 8.76 -1.72
C PHE A 23 8.89 8.39 -3.19
N GLY A 24 7.99 8.74 -4.12
CA GLY A 24 8.14 8.46 -5.54
C GLY A 24 8.37 6.97 -5.81
N ALA A 25 9.45 6.64 -6.53
CA ALA A 25 9.81 5.26 -6.86
C ALA A 25 10.00 4.34 -5.64
N GLU A 26 10.37 4.91 -4.48
CA GLU A 26 10.61 4.16 -3.24
C GLU A 26 9.33 3.90 -2.42
N ALA A 27 8.17 4.40 -2.87
CA ALA A 27 6.91 4.31 -2.12
C ALA A 27 6.50 2.87 -1.77
N ALA A 28 6.67 1.93 -2.72
CA ALA A 28 6.39 0.52 -2.45
C ALA A 28 7.39 -0.08 -1.42
N GLY A 29 8.65 0.36 -1.46
CA GLY A 29 9.68 -0.01 -0.49
C GLY A 29 9.34 0.49 0.92
N GLU A 30 8.88 1.73 1.04
CA GLU A 30 8.42 2.31 2.30
C GLU A 30 7.22 1.54 2.88
N ALA A 31 6.23 1.20 2.06
CA ALA A 31 5.10 0.36 2.50
C ALA A 31 5.58 -1.00 3.03
N LYS A 32 6.53 -1.65 2.32
CA LYS A 32 7.14 -2.92 2.75
C LYS A 32 7.91 -2.81 4.07
N LEU A 33 8.62 -1.70 4.29
CA LEU A 33 9.33 -1.43 5.54
C LEU A 33 8.35 -1.29 6.71
N ARG A 34 7.25 -0.54 6.52
CA ARG A 34 6.19 -0.42 7.53
C ARG A 34 5.48 -1.73 7.81
N ALA A 35 5.28 -2.58 6.79
CA ALA A 35 4.78 -3.93 6.97
C ALA A 35 5.72 -4.75 7.86
N SER A 36 7.03 -4.77 7.52
CA SER A 36 8.05 -5.50 8.28
C SER A 36 8.07 -5.06 9.75
N ARG A 37 8.08 -3.75 10.00
CA ARG A 37 8.01 -3.20 11.36
C ARG A 37 6.73 -3.62 12.11
N SER A 38 5.59 -3.65 11.42
CA SER A 38 4.32 -4.08 12.03
C SER A 38 4.37 -5.56 12.43
N ARG A 39 4.99 -6.41 11.61
CA ARG A 39 5.24 -7.82 11.93
C ARG A 39 6.16 -7.97 13.14
N ASP A 40 7.23 -7.19 13.20
CA ASP A 40 8.20 -7.25 14.31
C ASP A 40 7.55 -6.84 15.65
N LEU A 41 6.51 -6.00 15.60
CA LEU A 41 5.69 -5.62 16.76
C LEU A 41 4.52 -6.59 17.03
N GLY A 42 4.39 -7.68 16.26
CA GLY A 42 3.29 -8.64 16.39
C GLY A 42 1.92 -8.11 15.92
N ASN A 43 1.87 -6.97 15.23
CA ASN A 43 0.62 -6.39 14.74
C ASN A 43 0.28 -6.91 13.34
N VAL A 44 -0.41 -8.05 13.31
CA VAL A 44 -0.81 -8.72 12.06
C VAL A 44 -1.78 -7.88 11.22
N ILE A 45 -2.63 -7.06 11.85
CA ILE A 45 -3.61 -6.23 11.14
C ILE A 45 -2.89 -5.15 10.35
N LEU A 46 -2.00 -4.39 11.00
CA LEU A 46 -1.20 -3.37 10.32
C LEU A 46 -0.24 -3.98 9.30
N PHE A 47 0.31 -5.16 9.56
CA PHE A 47 1.10 -5.88 8.58
C PHE A 47 0.31 -6.13 7.28
N CYS A 48 -0.90 -6.68 7.39
CA CYS A 48 -1.75 -6.95 6.22
C CYS A 48 -2.12 -5.66 5.47
N HIS A 49 -2.45 -4.59 6.18
CA HIS A 49 -2.75 -3.28 5.61
C HIS A 49 -1.58 -2.73 4.77
N TRP A 50 -0.37 -2.73 5.32
CA TRP A 50 0.81 -2.25 4.59
C TRP A 50 1.17 -3.13 3.39
N ARG A 51 0.92 -4.44 3.46
CA ARG A 51 1.08 -5.35 2.29
C ARG A 51 0.04 -5.11 1.21
N GLU A 52 -1.16 -4.66 1.57
CA GLU A 52 -2.18 -4.23 0.61
C GLU A 52 -1.74 -2.95 -0.12
N ILE A 53 -1.28 -1.94 0.62
CA ILE A 53 -0.76 -0.68 0.06
C ILE A 53 0.44 -0.94 -0.86
N GLU A 54 1.41 -1.76 -0.45
CA GLU A 54 2.57 -2.11 -1.28
C GLU A 54 2.16 -2.68 -2.64
N ARG A 55 1.19 -3.61 -2.65
CA ARG A 55 0.67 -4.17 -3.89
C ARG A 55 -0.07 -3.12 -4.72
N LEU A 56 -0.88 -2.29 -4.08
CA LEU A 56 -1.64 -1.23 -4.75
C LEU A 56 -0.70 -0.22 -5.43
N ILE A 57 0.36 0.23 -4.76
CA ILE A 57 1.38 1.11 -5.35
C ILE A 57 2.03 0.44 -6.57
N GLY A 58 2.37 -0.84 -6.47
CA GLY A 58 2.92 -1.60 -7.60
C GLY A 58 1.96 -1.69 -8.79
N THR A 59 0.65 -1.78 -8.54
CA THR A 59 -0.39 -1.75 -9.58
C THR A 59 -0.52 -0.37 -10.22
N ILE A 60 -0.63 0.69 -9.41
CA ILE A 60 -0.72 2.09 -9.90
C ILE A 60 0.52 2.45 -10.74
N GLY A 61 1.71 2.09 -10.25
CA GLY A 61 2.97 2.35 -10.96
C GLY A 61 3.06 1.66 -12.32
N ARG A 62 2.46 0.46 -12.46
CA ARG A 62 2.37 -0.24 -13.75
C ARG A 62 1.43 0.44 -14.74
N GLU A 63 0.28 0.92 -14.27
CA GLU A 63 -0.69 1.63 -15.12
C GLU A 63 -0.12 2.96 -15.64
N SER A 64 0.70 3.66 -14.85
CA SER A 64 1.40 4.87 -15.31
C SER A 64 2.45 4.61 -16.40
N THR A 65 2.95 3.37 -16.53
CA THR A 65 3.94 2.98 -17.55
C THR A 65 3.35 2.39 -18.83
N ASP A 66 2.14 1.84 -18.78
CA ASP A 66 1.38 1.51 -19.99
C ASP A 66 0.67 2.79 -20.46
N GLY A 67 1.22 3.43 -21.49
CA GLY A 67 0.54 4.54 -22.18
C GLY A 67 -0.88 4.16 -22.62
N PRO A 68 -1.76 5.13 -22.93
CA PRO A 68 -3.17 4.85 -23.19
C PRO A 68 -3.30 3.76 -24.25
N LEU A 69 -4.05 2.71 -23.92
CA LEU A 69 -4.41 1.65 -24.85
C LEU A 69 -4.99 2.31 -26.11
N GLN A 70 -4.27 2.17 -27.23
CA GLN A 70 -4.73 2.56 -28.57
C GLN A 70 -5.90 1.69 -29.02
#